data_AF-A0A2L0EMV1-F1
#
_entry.id   AF-A0A2L0EMV1-F1
#
_cell.length_a   1.000
_cell.length_b   1.000
_cell.length_c   1.000
_cell.angle_alpha   90.00
_cell.angle_beta   90.00
_cell.angle_gamma   90.00
#
_symmetry.space_group_name_H-M   'P 1'
#
loop_
_entity.id
_entity.type
_entity.pdbx_description
1 polymer ?
#
loop_
_entity_poly.entity_id
_entity_poly.type
_entity_poly.pdbx_seq_one_letter_code
_entity_poly.pdbx_strand_id
1 'polypeptide(L)'
;MLRRLRAFLGRALSPHAPASPAPPAALPPDDEPPGEPGPPGSGGGDDDIVVMPIEDAIDLHTFAPRDVASVVEEYLYEAQRRGFREVRVIHGRGKGVQRRVVQGVLSRHPAVDGFRDAPASRGGWGATVVWLKPAGGDPAT
;
A
#
# COMPACT_ATOMS: atom_id res chain seq x y z
N MET A 1 -13.35 -9.83 9.10
CA MET A 1 -12.47 -9.00 9.95
C MET A 1 -11.21 -8.80 9.11
N LEU A 2 -10.89 -7.65 8.54
CA LEU A 2 -10.77 -6.30 9.10
C LEU A 2 -11.42 -5.23 8.22
N ARG A 3 -12.02 -4.24 8.90
CA ARG A 3 -12.39 -2.93 8.36
C ARG A 3 -11.30 -1.94 8.81
N ARG A 4 -11.07 -0.92 7.98
CA ARG A 4 -10.43 0.39 8.24
C ARG A 4 -8.96 0.51 7.84
N LEU A 5 -8.71 0.79 6.56
CA LEU A 5 -7.78 1.86 6.24
C LEU A 5 -8.56 3.18 6.40
N ARG A 6 -8.20 3.97 7.41
CA ARG A 6 -8.68 5.36 7.53
C ARG A 6 -7.48 6.25 7.28
N ALA A 7 -7.49 6.94 6.15
CA ALA A 7 -6.59 8.05 5.89
C ALA A 7 -6.78 9.16 6.94
N PHE A 8 -5.68 9.79 7.36
CA PHE A 8 -5.70 11.11 8.00
C PHE A 8 -4.75 12.07 7.29
N LEU A 9 -5.18 13.33 7.29
CA LEU A 9 -4.84 14.46 6.41
C LEU A 9 -3.76 15.37 7.08
N GLY A 10 -2.90 16.04 6.30
CA GLY A 10 -2.24 17.28 6.79
C GLY A 10 -0.82 17.60 6.29
N ARG A 11 -0.73 18.24 5.11
CA ARG A 11 0.23 19.26 4.64
C ARG A 11 1.58 19.43 5.38
N ALA A 12 2.69 19.33 4.64
CA ALA A 12 3.72 20.37 4.63
C ALA A 12 4.62 20.30 3.38
N LEU A 13 4.72 21.43 2.70
CA LEU A 13 5.81 21.78 1.78
C LEU A 13 7.08 21.97 2.62
N SER A 14 8.18 21.28 2.29
CA SER A 14 9.56 21.80 2.21
C SER A 14 10.63 20.78 2.61
N PRO A 15 11.82 20.84 1.96
CA PRO A 15 12.99 20.03 2.28
C PRO A 15 13.79 20.65 3.43
N HIS A 16 14.59 19.80 4.10
CA HIS A 16 15.81 20.12 4.87
C HIS A 16 15.79 19.82 6.39
N ALA A 17 16.88 19.15 6.80
CA ALA A 17 17.50 19.04 8.14
C ALA A 17 17.14 17.79 8.99
N PRO A 18 18.01 17.38 9.95
CA PRO A 18 19.02 16.33 9.75
C PRO A 18 18.95 15.18 10.78
N ALA A 19 19.85 14.21 10.64
CA ALA A 19 19.98 13.01 11.47
C ALA A 19 20.08 13.30 12.98
N SER A 20 19.35 12.52 13.78
CA SER A 20 19.38 12.52 15.24
C SER A 20 20.40 11.50 15.78
N PRO A 21 21.12 11.77 16.88
CA PRO A 21 22.24 10.95 17.35
C PRO A 21 21.82 9.71 18.16
N ALA A 22 22.72 8.72 18.23
CA ALA A 22 22.57 7.49 19.01
C ALA A 22 22.59 7.74 20.53
N PRO A 23 21.87 6.94 21.35
CA PRO A 23 21.98 6.99 22.81
C PRO A 23 23.24 6.26 23.32
N PRO A 24 23.79 6.65 24.49
CA PRO A 24 24.97 6.01 25.08
C PRO A 24 24.67 4.70 25.83
N ALA A 25 25.70 3.87 25.94
CA ALA A 25 25.69 2.57 26.63
C ALA A 25 25.86 2.69 28.16
N ALA A 26 25.20 1.80 28.91
CA ALA A 26 25.58 1.43 30.27
C ALA A 26 25.25 -0.06 30.55
N LEU A 27 26.14 -0.69 31.32
CA LEU A 27 26.37 -2.12 31.56
C LEU A 27 25.56 -2.69 32.76
N PRO A 28 25.57 -4.03 33.01
CA PRO A 28 24.59 -4.79 33.80
C PRO A 28 25.10 -5.07 35.24
N PRO A 29 24.62 -6.05 36.04
CA PRO A 29 23.39 -6.89 36.03
C PRO A 29 22.64 -6.87 37.39
N ASP A 30 21.47 -7.53 37.48
CA ASP A 30 21.08 -8.23 38.71
C ASP A 30 20.50 -9.61 38.37
N ASP A 31 20.86 -10.57 39.21
CA ASP A 31 20.63 -12.01 39.17
C ASP A 31 19.12 -12.33 39.23
N GLU A 32 18.52 -12.81 38.14
CA GLU A 32 17.12 -13.31 38.12
C GLU A 32 17.12 -14.82 37.86
N PRO A 33 16.53 -15.66 38.75
CA PRO A 33 16.50 -17.11 38.57
C PRO A 33 15.58 -17.52 37.41
N PRO A 34 15.81 -18.65 36.74
CA PRO A 34 15.00 -19.06 35.59
C PRO A 34 13.59 -19.44 36.01
N GLY A 35 12.63 -18.56 35.72
CA GLY A 35 11.20 -18.87 35.72
C GLY A 35 10.85 -19.86 34.62
N GLU A 36 9.97 -20.81 34.93
CA GLU A 36 9.50 -21.87 34.02
C GLU A 36 8.97 -21.31 32.69
N PRO A 37 9.15 -22.04 31.56
CA PRO A 37 8.53 -21.63 30.30
C PRO A 37 7.00 -21.73 30.43
N GLY A 38 6.34 -20.58 30.48
CA GLY A 38 4.90 -20.48 30.30
C GLY A 38 4.47 -21.06 28.94
N PRO A 39 3.20 -21.47 28.79
CA PRO A 39 2.70 -22.01 27.53
C PRO A 39 2.93 -20.99 26.39
N PRO A 40 3.18 -21.44 25.14
CA PRO A 40 3.28 -20.52 24.02
C PRO A 40 1.95 -19.78 23.88
N GLY A 41 1.90 -18.56 24.40
CA GLY A 41 0.94 -17.58 23.95
C GLY A 41 1.24 -17.33 22.48
N SER A 42 0.32 -17.74 21.60
CA SER A 42 0.26 -17.20 20.25
C SER A 42 -0.12 -15.73 20.37
N GLY A 43 0.88 -14.90 20.70
CA GLY A 43 0.83 -13.45 20.71
C GLY A 43 0.52 -12.95 19.30
N GLY A 44 -0.23 -11.86 19.25
CA GLY A 44 -0.71 -11.23 18.04
C GLY A 44 0.42 -10.96 17.04
N GLY A 45 0.15 -11.24 15.77
CA GLY A 45 0.85 -10.54 14.71
C GLY A 45 0.22 -9.16 14.63
N ASP A 46 0.89 -8.19 15.25
CA ASP A 46 0.50 -6.79 15.26
C ASP A 46 0.14 -6.31 13.85
N ASP A 47 -1.04 -5.67 13.78
CA ASP A 47 -1.52 -4.84 12.70
C ASP A 47 -0.52 -3.69 12.48
N ASP A 48 0.59 -3.95 11.78
CA ASP A 48 1.49 -2.91 11.30
C ASP A 48 0.72 -2.07 10.26
N ILE A 49 0.12 -0.97 10.72
CA ILE A 49 -0.54 0.00 9.86
C ILE A 49 0.54 0.71 9.04
N VAL A 50 0.77 0.23 7.81
CA VAL A 50 1.68 0.88 6.86
C VAL A 50 0.97 2.07 6.22
N VAL A 51 1.41 3.28 6.54
CA VAL A 51 0.95 4.51 5.88
C VAL A 51 1.76 4.71 4.60
N MET A 52 1.13 4.45 3.46
CA MET A 52 1.74 4.66 2.14
C MET A 52 1.30 6.02 1.56
N PRO A 53 2.23 6.82 1.02
CA PRO A 53 1.83 7.95 0.18
C PRO A 53 1.10 7.42 -1.06
N ILE A 54 -0.05 8.00 -1.37
CA ILE A 54 -0.78 7.68 -2.61
C ILE A 54 -0.23 8.57 -3.72
N GLU A 55 0.50 7.95 -4.63
CA GLU A 55 1.10 8.53 -5.83
C GLU A 55 0.33 8.10 -7.09
N ASP A 56 0.88 8.38 -8.27
CA ASP A 56 0.32 7.92 -9.55
C ASP A 56 0.68 6.45 -9.87
N ALA A 57 1.42 5.77 -9.00
CA ALA A 57 1.74 4.36 -9.13
C ALA A 57 1.80 3.62 -7.79
N ILE A 58 1.55 2.31 -7.84
CA ILE A 58 1.76 1.39 -6.72
C ILE A 58 2.55 0.17 -7.18
N ASP A 59 3.58 -0.21 -6.41
CA ASP A 59 4.36 -1.44 -6.60
C ASP A 59 3.83 -2.54 -5.68
N LEU A 60 3.36 -3.63 -6.28
CA LEU A 60 2.76 -4.75 -5.56
C LEU A 60 3.80 -5.80 -5.11
N HIS A 61 5.08 -5.67 -5.47
CA HIS A 61 6.12 -6.61 -5.02
C HIS A 61 6.37 -6.55 -3.51
N THR A 62 5.99 -5.46 -2.85
CA THR A 62 6.14 -5.27 -1.40
C THR A 62 5.00 -5.88 -0.60
N PHE A 63 3.95 -6.39 -1.26
CA PHE A 63 2.75 -6.91 -0.59
C PHE A 63 2.69 -8.43 -0.68
N ALA A 64 2.15 -9.06 0.36
CA ALA A 64 1.90 -10.49 0.32
C ALA A 64 0.81 -10.80 -0.73
N PRO A 65 0.93 -11.91 -1.49
CA PRO A 65 -0.01 -12.21 -2.58
C PRO A 65 -1.49 -12.24 -2.19
N ARG A 66 -1.79 -12.62 -0.93
CA ARG A 66 -3.16 -12.65 -0.38
C ARG A 66 -3.79 -11.27 -0.19
N ASP A 67 -2.96 -10.24 -0.02
CA ASP A 67 -3.38 -8.87 0.27
C ASP A 67 -3.48 -7.99 -0.99
N VAL A 68 -2.95 -8.47 -2.12
CA VAL A 68 -2.93 -7.72 -3.39
C VAL A 68 -4.31 -7.22 -3.80
N ALA A 69 -5.35 -8.05 -3.67
CA ALA A 69 -6.69 -7.67 -4.10
C ALA A 69 -7.23 -6.48 -3.28
N SER A 70 -7.17 -6.56 -1.95
CA SER A 70 -7.66 -5.50 -1.06
C SER A 70 -6.81 -4.23 -1.16
N VAL A 71 -5.49 -4.36 -1.29
CA VAL A 71 -4.57 -3.23 -1.50
C VAL A 71 -4.91 -2.47 -2.78
N VAL A 72 -5.18 -3.18 -3.88
CA VAL A 72 -5.55 -2.56 -5.15
C VAL A 72 -6.90 -1.86 -5.05
N GLU A 73 -7.91 -2.48 -4.44
CA GLU A 73 -9.22 -1.84 -4.23
C GLU A 73 -9.10 -0.51 -3.47
N GLU A 74 -8.43 -0.53 -2.33
CA GLU A 74 -8.28 0.67 -1.49
C GLU A 74 -7.44 1.76 -2.18
N TYR A 75 -6.34 1.35 -2.83
CA TYR A 75 -5.50 2.27 -3.62
C TYR A 75 -6.30 3.02 -4.69
N LEU A 76 -7.21 2.34 -5.40
CA LEU A 76 -7.99 2.97 -6.47
C LEU A 76 -8.98 4.00 -5.93
N TYR A 77 -9.62 3.74 -4.78
CA TYR A 77 -10.46 4.74 -4.14
C TYR A 77 -9.65 5.95 -3.67
N GLU A 78 -8.52 5.73 -3.01
CA GLU A 78 -7.70 6.84 -2.53
C GLU A 78 -7.10 7.65 -3.69
N ALA A 79 -6.66 6.98 -4.75
CA ALA A 79 -6.18 7.64 -5.96
C ALA A 79 -7.28 8.49 -6.61
N GLN A 80 -8.49 7.95 -6.73
CA GLN A 80 -9.64 8.68 -7.25
C GLN A 80 -9.96 9.91 -6.39
N ARG A 81 -10.00 9.75 -5.06
CA ARG A 81 -10.28 10.83 -4.10
C ARG A 81 -9.24 11.96 -4.16
N ARG A 82 -8.00 11.63 -4.52
CA ARG A 82 -6.91 12.61 -4.74
C ARG A 82 -6.94 13.25 -6.12
N GLY A 83 -7.88 12.85 -6.99
CA GLY A 83 -8.05 13.44 -8.32
C GLY A 83 -7.15 12.84 -9.39
N PHE A 84 -6.46 11.72 -9.13
CA PHE A 84 -5.73 11.02 -10.18
C PHE A 84 -6.69 10.54 -11.27
N ARG A 85 -6.33 10.79 -12.52
CA ARG A 85 -7.09 10.36 -13.71
C ARG A 85 -6.50 9.11 -14.35
N GLU A 86 -5.21 8.92 -14.17
CA GLU A 86 -4.45 7.76 -14.61
C GLU A 86 -3.55 7.33 -13.46
N VAL A 87 -3.51 6.03 -13.20
CA VAL A 87 -2.55 5.42 -12.28
C VAL A 87 -1.95 4.16 -12.89
N ARG A 88 -0.82 3.72 -12.33
CA ARG A 88 -0.15 2.50 -12.75
C ARG A 88 -0.01 1.50 -11.61
N VAL A 89 -0.49 0.28 -11.83
CA VAL A 89 -0.39 -0.84 -10.89
C VAL A 89 0.72 -1.78 -11.38
N ILE A 90 1.84 -1.82 -10.67
CA ILE A 90 3.02 -2.62 -11.02
C ILE A 90 2.92 -3.95 -10.27
N HIS A 91 2.71 -5.05 -10.99
CA HIS A 91 2.51 -6.39 -10.42
C HIS A 91 3.58 -7.41 -10.83
N GLY A 92 4.62 -6.93 -11.53
CA GLY A 92 5.67 -7.77 -12.07
C GLY A 92 5.22 -8.62 -13.24
N ARG A 93 6.22 -9.23 -13.89
CA ARG A 93 6.05 -10.11 -15.06
C ARG A 93 5.64 -11.52 -14.61
N GLY A 94 6.49 -12.23 -13.86
CA GLY A 94 6.14 -13.52 -13.26
C GLY A 94 5.44 -14.51 -14.21
N LYS A 95 4.52 -15.32 -13.67
CA LYS A 95 3.62 -16.22 -14.45
C LYS A 95 2.24 -15.60 -14.75
N GLY A 96 2.08 -14.29 -14.51
CA GLY A 96 0.81 -13.58 -14.71
C GLY A 96 -0.28 -13.80 -13.64
N VAL A 97 0.05 -14.43 -12.50
CA VAL A 97 -0.92 -14.65 -11.40
C VAL A 97 -1.41 -13.32 -10.83
N GLN A 98 -0.50 -12.44 -10.38
CA GLN A 98 -0.88 -11.13 -9.85
C GLN A 98 -1.57 -10.27 -10.91
N ARG A 99 -1.12 -10.29 -12.17
CA ARG A 99 -1.80 -9.61 -13.28
C ARG A 99 -3.27 -10.02 -13.38
N ARG A 100 -3.58 -11.31 -13.28
CA ARG A 100 -4.97 -11.80 -13.32
C ARG A 100 -5.79 -11.32 -12.13
N VAL A 101 -5.20 -11.33 -10.92
CA VAL A 101 -5.85 -10.79 -9.71
C VAL A 101 -6.16 -9.30 -9.89
N VAL A 102 -5.17 -8.51 -10.28
CA VAL A 102 -5.30 -7.07 -10.54
C VAL A 102 -6.40 -6.81 -11.57
N GLN A 103 -6.34 -7.43 -12.74
CA GLN A 103 -7.37 -7.24 -13.79
C GLN A 103 -8.76 -7.71 -13.35
N GLY A 104 -8.83 -8.74 -12.51
CA GLY A 104 -10.08 -9.18 -11.88
C GLY A 104 -10.71 -8.10 -11.01
N VAL A 105 -9.92 -7.46 -10.14
CA VAL A 105 -10.35 -6.32 -9.32
C VAL A 105 -10.77 -5.16 -10.21
N LEU A 106 -9.92 -4.75 -11.15
CA LEU A 106 -10.16 -3.60 -12.03
C LEU A 106 -11.45 -3.72 -12.84
N SER A 107 -11.76 -4.92 -13.34
CA SER A 107 -12.97 -5.17 -14.13
C SER A 107 -14.29 -4.93 -13.39
N ARG A 108 -14.25 -4.89 -12.05
CA ARG A 108 -15.44 -4.77 -11.18
C ARG A 108 -15.43 -3.48 -10.36
N HIS A 109 -14.31 -2.76 -10.34
CA HIS A 109 -14.12 -1.62 -9.45
C HIS A 109 -14.87 -0.38 -9.96
N PRO A 110 -15.78 0.23 -9.17
CA PRO A 110 -16.66 1.30 -9.64
C PRO A 110 -15.91 2.58 -10.05
N ALA A 111 -14.75 2.85 -9.44
CA ALA A 111 -13.91 4.00 -9.76
C ALA A 111 -13.15 3.88 -11.10
N VAL A 112 -13.07 2.68 -11.67
CA VAL A 112 -12.31 2.43 -12.90
C VAL A 112 -13.18 2.76 -14.12
N ASP A 113 -12.61 3.54 -15.04
CA ASP A 113 -13.19 3.86 -16.35
C ASP A 113 -12.70 2.88 -17.43
N GLY A 114 -11.43 2.50 -17.36
CA GLY A 114 -10.83 1.48 -18.22
C GLY A 114 -9.42 1.11 -17.77
N PHE A 115 -8.86 0.05 -18.36
CA PHE A 115 -7.47 -0.36 -18.09
C PHE A 115 -6.86 -1.12 -19.26
N ARG A 116 -5.52 -1.13 -19.32
CA ARG A 116 -4.74 -1.95 -20.26
C ARG A 116 -3.38 -2.30 -19.67
N ASP A 117 -2.71 -3.29 -20.26
CA ASP A 117 -1.28 -3.47 -20.01
C ASP A 117 -0.53 -2.18 -20.36
N ALA A 118 0.46 -1.82 -19.54
CA ALA A 118 1.26 -0.63 -19.78
C ALA A 118 2.04 -0.75 -21.09
N PRO A 119 2.39 0.37 -21.76
CA PRO A 119 3.33 0.34 -22.87
C PRO A 119 4.69 -0.19 -22.40
N ALA A 120 5.50 -0.71 -23.33
CA ALA A 120 6.82 -1.28 -23.02
C ALA A 120 7.71 -0.31 -22.20
N SER A 121 7.67 0.98 -22.52
CA SER A 121 8.40 2.05 -21.81
C SER A 121 7.94 2.27 -20.36
N ARG A 122 6.77 1.79 -19.97
CA ARG A 122 6.19 1.95 -18.62
C ARG A 122 6.00 0.61 -17.89
N GLY A 123 6.65 -0.46 -18.35
CA GLY A 123 6.65 -1.78 -17.68
C GLY A 123 5.99 -2.90 -18.48
N GLY A 124 5.41 -2.60 -19.63
CA GLY A 124 4.77 -3.62 -20.49
C GLY A 124 3.70 -4.39 -19.73
N TRP A 125 3.60 -5.70 -20.03
CA TRP A 125 2.73 -6.64 -19.34
C TRP A 125 3.08 -6.87 -17.85
N GLY A 126 4.13 -6.24 -17.33
CA GLY A 126 4.46 -6.25 -15.89
C GLY A 126 3.74 -5.17 -15.08
N ALA A 127 2.99 -4.28 -15.75
CA ALA A 127 2.20 -3.25 -15.12
C ALA A 127 0.89 -3.03 -15.89
N THR A 128 -0.13 -2.54 -15.19
CA THR A 128 -1.42 -2.16 -15.76
C THR A 128 -1.61 -0.65 -15.62
N VAL A 129 -1.92 0.04 -16.71
CA VAL A 129 -2.39 1.44 -16.69
C VAL A 129 -3.89 1.42 -16.48
N VAL A 130 -4.36 2.24 -15.53
CA VAL A 130 -5.76 2.32 -15.12
C VAL A 130 -6.21 3.76 -15.25
N TRP A 131 -7.33 3.98 -15.95
CA TRP A 131 -8.01 5.27 -16.00
C TRP A 131 -9.12 5.31 -14.97
N LEU A 132 -9.19 6.39 -14.21
CA LEU A 132 -10.12 6.59 -13.10
C LEU A 132 -11.19 7.62 -13.47
N LYS A 133 -12.42 7.33 -13.08
CA LYS A 133 -13.53 8.27 -13.14
C LYS A 133 -13.27 9.45 -12.19
N PRO A 134 -13.82 10.65 -12.46
CA PRO A 134 -13.79 11.73 -11.47
C PRO A 134 -14.37 11.24 -10.14
N ALA A 135 -13.84 11.69 -9.00
CA ALA A 135 -14.54 11.52 -7.74
C ALA A 135 -15.92 12.20 -7.86
N GLY A 136 -16.98 11.49 -7.46
CA GLY A 136 -18.33 12.05 -7.45
C GLY A 136 -18.44 13.14 -6.39
N GLY A 137 -18.21 14.39 -6.80
CA GLY A 137 -18.27 15.60 -6.00
C GLY A 137 -17.86 16.77 -6.90
N ASP A 138 -18.70 17.81 -6.95
CA ASP A 138 -18.82 18.78 -8.05
C ASP A 138 -17.50 19.27 -8.67
N PRO A 139 -17.39 19.34 -10.02
CA PRO A 139 -16.41 20.21 -10.63
C PRO A 139 -16.73 21.61 -10.13
N ALA A 140 -15.81 22.21 -9.37
CA ALA A 140 -15.98 23.52 -8.76
C ALA A 140 -16.72 24.49 -9.69
N THR A 141 -17.85 24.98 -9.16
CA THR A 141 -18.56 26.20 -9.54
C THR A 141 -17.61 27.39 -9.54
#